data_AF-A0A836QE91-F1
#
_entry.id   AF-A0A836QE91-F1
#
_cell.length_a   1.000
_cell.length_b   1.000
_cell.length_c   1.000
_cell.angle_alpha   90.00
_cell.angle_beta   90.00
_cell.angle_gamma   90.00
#
_symmetry.space_group_name_H-M   'P 1'
#
loop_
_entity.id
_entity.type
_entity.pdbx_description
1 polymer ?
#
loop_
_entity_poly.entity_id
_entity_poly.type
_entity_poly.pdbx_seq_one_letter_code
_entity_poly.pdbx_strand_id
1 'polypeptide(L)' 'MMFSDRVDAGNRLALKMADIIDENTVVLAIPRGGVVIGHQIAKRYDLQLDVIVSKKLTPPENPE' A
#
# COMPACT_ATOMS: atom_id res chain seq x y z
N MET A 1 19.04 -1.75 5.40
CA MET A 1 18.93 -3.14 4.89
C MET A 1 17.93 -3.13 3.73
N MET A 2 18.34 -3.63 2.56
CA MET A 2 17.47 -3.73 1.38
C MET A 2 16.33 -4.74 1.64
N PHE A 3 15.19 -4.57 0.98
CA PHE A 3 14.11 -5.58 1.02
C PHE A 3 14.42 -6.68 0.01
N SER A 4 14.13 -7.93 0.35
CA SER A 4 14.37 -9.08 -0.55
C SER A 4 13.38 -9.12 -1.71
N ASP A 5 12.11 -8.79 -1.44
CA ASP A 5 11.04 -8.65 -2.42
C ASP A 5 9.91 -7.76 -1.86
N ARG A 6 8.79 -7.66 -2.59
CA ARG A 6 7.62 -6.89 -2.15
C ARG A 6 6.88 -7.51 -0.97
N VAL A 7 6.99 -8.82 -0.78
CA VAL A 7 6.37 -9.54 0.35
C VAL A 7 7.15 -9.25 1.63
N ASP A 8 8.49 -9.30 1.60
CA ASP A 8 9.36 -8.87 2.70
C ASP A 8 9.10 -7.41 3.07
N ALA A 9 9.06 -6.53 2.07
CA ALA A 9 8.74 -5.12 2.29
C ALA A 9 7.37 -4.93 2.97
N GLY A 10 6.34 -5.64 2.49
CA GLY A 10 4.99 -5.58 3.06
C GLY A 10 4.92 -6.11 4.49
N ASN A 11 5.54 -7.24 4.79
CA ASN A 11 5.58 -7.81 6.13
C ASN A 11 6.29 -6.87 7.13
N ARG A 12 7.43 -6.31 6.72
CA ARG A 12 8.20 -5.37 7.55
C ARG A 12 7.50 -4.04 7.75
N LEU A 13 6.75 -3.57 6.74
CA LEU A 13 5.92 -2.38 6.85
C LEU A 13 4.74 -2.64 7.80
N ALA A 14 4.03 -3.74 7.63
CA ALA A 14 2.90 -4.11 8.47
C ALA A 14 3.30 -4.13 9.95
N LEU A 15 4.44 -4.76 10.30
CA LEU A 15 4.96 -4.79 11.68
C LEU A 15 5.14 -3.41 12.31
N LYS A 16 5.46 -2.38 11.53
CA LYS A 16 5.69 -1.01 12.02
C LYS A 16 4.41 -0.19 12.15
N MET A 17 3.29 -0.67 11.62
CA MET A 17 2.02 0.05 11.60
C MET A 17 1.09 -0.34 12.76
N ALA A 18 1.48 -1.30 13.61
CA ALA A 18 0.61 -1.82 14.68
C ALA A 18 -0.03 -0.73 15.56
N ASP A 19 0.70 0.35 15.84
CA ASP A 19 0.25 1.42 16.74
C ASP A 19 -0.73 2.42 16.09
N ILE A 20 -0.95 2.31 14.78
CA ILE A 20 -1.80 3.24 14.01
C ILE A 20 -2.99 2.54 13.31
N ILE A 21 -3.12 1.22 13.46
CA ILE A 21 -4.25 0.48 12.90
C ILE A 21 -5.38 0.44 13.93
N ASP A 22 -6.58 0.75 13.46
CA ASP A 22 -7.84 0.59 14.19
C ASP A 22 -8.87 -0.18 13.35
N GLU A 23 -10.05 -0.41 13.94
CA GLU A 23 -11.17 -1.13 13.33
C GLU A 23 -11.74 -0.50 12.05
N ASN A 24 -11.50 0.80 11.82
CA ASN A 24 -12.02 1.53 10.66
C ASN A 24 -10.96 1.71 9.56
N THR A 25 -9.79 1.09 9.72
CA THR A 25 -8.68 1.25 8.79
C THR A 25 -8.92 0.49 7.49
N VAL A 26 -8.70 1.16 6.35
CA VAL A 26 -8.77 0.57 5.01
C VAL A 26 -7.43 0.71 4.31
N VAL A 27 -6.97 -0.35 3.67
CA VAL A 27 -5.75 -0.35 2.87
C VAL A 27 -6.11 -0.03 1.41
N LEU A 28 -5.64 1.10 0.89
CA LEU A 28 -5.79 1.49 -0.51
C LEU A 28 -4.46 1.35 -1.25
N ALA A 29 -4.36 0.40 -2.16
CA ALA A 29 -3.13 0.08 -2.88
C ALA A 29 -3.09 0.68 -4.29
N ILE A 30 -1.96 1.33 -4.64
CA ILE A 30 -1.69 1.79 -6.01
C ILE A 30 -1.07 0.64 -6.83
N PRO A 31 -1.66 0.25 -7.98
CA PRO A 31 -1.13 -0.79 -8.85
C PRO A 31 0.24 -0.48 -9.47
N ARG A 32 1.03 -1.48 -9.86
CA ARG A 32 0.81 -2.94 -9.69
C ARG A 32 1.49 -3.49 -8.45
N GLY A 33 2.69 -3.00 -8.15
CA GLY A 33 3.53 -3.50 -7.05
C GLY A 33 2.98 -3.18 -5.66
N GLY A 34 2.28 -2.04 -5.51
CA GLY A 34 1.69 -1.63 -4.24
C GLY A 34 0.63 -2.60 -3.73
N VAL A 35 -0.07 -3.30 -4.64
CA VAL A 35 -1.09 -4.31 -4.27
C VAL A 35 -0.46 -5.47 -3.50
N VAL A 36 0.74 -5.92 -3.87
CA VAL A 36 1.43 -7.03 -3.17
C VAL A 36 1.79 -6.62 -1.74
N ILE A 37 2.21 -5.38 -1.55
CA ILE A 37 2.56 -4.81 -0.24
C ILE A 37 1.30 -4.60 0.59
N GLY A 38 0.28 -3.96 0.02
CA GLY A 38 -1.01 -3.71 0.66
C GLY A 38 -1.70 -5.00 1.13
N HIS A 39 -1.60 -6.07 0.34
CA HIS A 39 -2.09 -7.39 0.73
C HIS A 39 -1.41 -7.94 1.99
N GLN A 40 -0.10 -7.76 2.17
CA GLN A 40 0.56 -8.21 3.41
C GLN A 40 0.05 -7.46 4.64
N ILE A 41 -0.21 -6.16 4.51
CA ILE A 41 -0.75 -5.33 5.60
C ILE A 41 -2.18 -5.74 5.92
N ALA A 42 -3.05 -5.79 4.91
CA ALA A 42 -4.45 -6.15 5.07
C ALA A 42 -4.62 -7.55 5.67
N LYS A 43 -3.84 -8.52 5.18
CA LYS A 43 -3.84 -9.90 5.71
C LYS A 43 -3.40 -9.98 7.17
N ARG A 44 -2.44 -9.16 7.60
CA ARG A 44 -1.91 -9.20 8.97
C ARG A 44 -2.94 -8.70 9.99
N TYR A 45 -3.70 -7.68 9.62
CA TYR A 45 -4.61 -6.97 10.52
C TYR A 45 -6.09 -7.20 10.22
N ASP A 46 -6.41 -8.15 9.34
CA ASP A 46 -7.76 -8.46 8.87
C ASP A 46 -8.54 -7.22 8.36
N LEU A 47 -7.83 -6.38 7.58
CA LEU A 47 -8.38 -5.13 7.06
C LEU A 47 -8.94 -5.30 5.66
N GLN A 48 -9.86 -4.41 5.29
CA GLN A 48 -10.29 -4.28 3.91
C GLN A 48 -9.14 -3.76 3.05
N LEU A 49 -8.89 -4.45 1.93
CA LEU A 49 -7.97 -4.02 0.87
C LEU A 49 -8.77 -3.64 -0.36
N ASP A 50 -8.49 -2.46 -0.91
CA ASP A 50 -8.98 -2.05 -2.22
C ASP A 50 -7.86 -1.43 -3.06
N VAL A 51 -8.12 -1.26 -4.35
CA VAL A 51 -7.19 -0.72 -5.34
C VAL A 51 -7.62 0.68 -5.73
N ILE A 52 -6.71 1.64 -5.61
CA ILE A 52 -6.95 3.00 -6.08
C ILE A 52 -6.19 3.26 -7.39
N VAL A 53 -6.95 3.67 -8.41
CA VAL A 53 -6.40 4.11 -9.70
C VAL A 53 -6.47 5.62 -9.74
N SER A 54 -5.31 6.27 -9.60
CA SER A 54 -5.18 7.71 -9.74
C SER A 54 -4.43 8.07 -11.02
N LYS A 55 -4.74 9.23 -11.56
CA LYS A 55 -4.02 9.83 -12.68
C LYS A 55 -3.56 11.21 -12.26
N LYS A 56 -2.27 11.52 -12.45
CA LYS A 56 -1.77 12.88 -12.27
C LYS A 56 -2.46 13.79 -13.28
N LEU A 57 -3.03 14.91 -12.80
CA LEU A 57 -3.50 15.97 -13.68
C LEU A 57 -2.28 16.80 -14.08
N THR A 58 -1.91 16.75 -15.35
CA THR A 58 -0.75 17.45 -15.89
C THR A 58 -1.19 18.75 -16.55
N PRO A 59 -0.46 19.87 -16.34
CA PRO A 59 -0.73 21.12 -17.05
C PRO A 59 -0.65 20.91 -18.57
N PRO A 60 -1.45 21.63 -19.37
CA PRO A 60 -1.40 21.53 -20.84
C PRO A 60 0.01 21.77 -21.41
N GLU A 61 0.76 22.66 -20.76
CA GLU A 61 2.12 23.08 -21.13
C GLU A 61 3.24 22.20 -20.57
N ASN A 62 2.94 21.28 -19.64
CA ASN A 62 3.93 20.33 -19.12
C ASN A 62 3.27 18.99 -18.78
N PRO A 63 3.16 18.08 -19.77
CA PRO A 63 2.41 16.84 -19.64
C PRO A 63 3.04 15.75 -18.75
N GLU A 64 4.17 16.04 -18.07
CA GLU A 64 4.85 15.11 -17.15
C GLU A 64 4.57 15.35 -15.66
#